data_AF-A0A0S4X2H8-F1
#
_entry.id   AF-A0A0S4X2H8-F1
#
_cell.length_a   1.000
_cell.length_b   1.000
_cell.length_c   1.000
_cell.angle_alpha   90.00
_cell.angle_beta   90.00
_cell.angle_gamma   90.00
#
_symmetry.space_group_name_H-M   'P 1'
#
loop_
_entity.id
_entity.type
_entity.pdbx_description
1 polymer ?
#
loop_
_entity_poly.entity_id
_entity_poly.type
_entity_poly.pdbx_seq_one_letter_code
_entity_poly.pdbx_strand_id
1 'polypeptide(L)' 'MVFSKDAEEAAAEDVRSVRLQATVIGPYPAIKAGLADLMQKHPSLALESMTFTKNGGTEKTVTADLAFVLWYRGH' A
#
# COMPACT_ATOMS: atom_id res chain seq x y z
N MET A 1 24.35 26.60 34.39
CA MET A 1 24.99 26.23 33.12
C MET A 1 23.88 25.79 32.18
N VAL A 2 23.56 26.64 31.20
CA VAL A 2 22.54 26.39 30.19
C VAL A 2 23.16 25.48 29.13
N PHE A 3 22.55 24.33 28.88
CA PHE A 3 22.83 23.54 27.68
C PHE A 3 21.51 23.34 26.94
N SER A 4 21.41 24.03 25.81
CA SER A 4 20.32 24.05 24.86
C SER A 4 19.93 22.64 24.44
N LYS A 5 18.63 22.34 24.49
CA LYS A 5 18.04 21.22 23.75
C LYS A 5 17.18 21.79 22.62
N ASP A 6 17.80 22.67 21.86
CA ASP A 6 17.32 23.16 20.56
C ASP A 6 18.13 22.44 19.48
N ALA A 7 17.98 21.10 19.34
CA ALA A 7 18.62 20.34 18.26
C ALA A 7 18.09 18.90 18.11
N GLU A 8 16.79 18.65 18.29
CA GLU A 8 16.19 17.40 17.79
C GLU A 8 14.77 17.64 17.26
N GLU A 9 14.56 18.80 16.63
CA GLU A 9 13.28 19.19 16.02
C GLU A 9 13.48 19.78 14.62
N ALA A 10 14.50 19.28 13.92
CA ALA A 10 14.89 19.75 12.58
C ALA A 10 15.31 18.57 11.68
N ALA A 11 14.39 17.64 11.39
CA ALA A 11 14.47 16.70 10.25
C ALA A 11 13.26 15.75 10.10
N ALA A 12 12.24 15.79 10.98
CA ALA A 12 10.98 15.10 10.71
C ALA A 12 10.15 15.95 9.74
N GLU A 13 10.60 16.03 8.50
CA GLU A 13 9.75 16.47 7.39
C GLU A 13 8.45 15.65 7.48
N ASP A 14 7.29 16.32 7.50
CA ASP A 14 5.96 15.75 7.80
C ASP A 14 5.58 14.64 6.80
N VAL A 15 6.14 13.44 6.97
CA VAL A 15 5.84 12.26 6.15
C VAL A 15 4.54 11.68 6.67
N ARG A 16 3.46 11.95 5.93
CA ARG A 16 2.15 11.37 6.20
C ARG A 16 2.01 10.05 5.46
N SER A 17 1.35 9.10 6.11
CA SER A 17 0.99 7.82 5.50
C SER A 17 -0.52 7.71 5.32
N VAL A 18 -0.96 7.28 4.15
CA VAL A 18 -2.35 6.86 3.90
C VAL A 18 -2.36 5.36 3.69
N ARG A 19 -3.23 4.67 4.45
CA ARG A 19 -3.50 3.25 4.25
C ARG A 19 -4.75 3.08 3.39
N LEU A 20 -4.66 2.24 2.36
CA LEU A 20 -5.78 1.88 1.49
C LEU A 20 -6.02 0.38 1.58
N GLN A 21 -7.27 -0.03 1.73
CA GLN A 21 -7.68 -1.42 1.67
C GLN A 21 -8.62 -1.62 0.47
N ALA A 22 -8.39 -2.67 -0.31
CA ALA A 22 -9.17 -2.97 -1.50
C ALA A 22 -9.41 -4.48 -1.60
N THR A 23 -10.66 -4.85 -1.80
CA THR A 23 -11.06 -6.24 -2.08
C THR A 23 -11.45 -6.34 -3.55
N VAL A 24 -10.79 -7.23 -4.30
CA VAL A 24 -10.98 -7.42 -5.74
C VAL A 24 -11.36 -8.87 -6.01
N ILE A 25 -12.36 -9.10 -6.86
CA ILE A 25 -12.79 -10.45 -7.25
C ILE A 25 -12.60 -10.63 -8.75
N GLY A 26 -11.96 -11.72 -9.15
CA GLY A 26 -11.73 -11.99 -10.57
C GLY A 26 -10.78 -13.15 -10.84
N PRO A 27 -10.45 -13.41 -12.11
CA PRO A 27 -9.45 -14.43 -12.45
C PRO A 27 -8.07 -14.00 -11.98
N TYR A 28 -7.35 -14.90 -11.31
CA TYR A 28 -6.03 -14.63 -10.74
C TYR A 28 -5.03 -13.95 -11.72
N PRO A 29 -4.94 -14.36 -13.01
CA PRO A 29 -4.06 -13.69 -13.96
C PRO A 29 -4.38 -12.20 -14.16
N ALA A 30 -5.66 -11.82 -14.17
CA ALA A 30 -6.07 -10.43 -14.35
C ALA A 30 -5.74 -9.59 -13.11
N ILE A 31 -5.98 -10.13 -11.90
CA ILE A 31 -5.64 -9.44 -10.65
C ILE A 31 -4.12 -9.23 -10.55
N LYS A 32 -3.32 -10.26 -10.90
CA LYS A 32 -1.86 -10.15 -10.93
C LYS A 32 -1.38 -9.06 -11.89
N ALA A 33 -1.93 -9.02 -13.11
CA ALA A 33 -1.57 -8.00 -14.10
C ALA A 33 -1.93 -6.59 -13.63
N GLY A 34 -3.14 -6.41 -13.06
CA GLY A 34 -3.58 -5.13 -12.52
C GLY A 34 -2.74 -4.65 -11.35
N LEU A 35 -2.37 -5.54 -10.43
CA LEU A 35 -1.49 -5.20 -9.31
C LEU A 35 -0.09 -4.79 -9.79
N ALA A 36 0.48 -5.52 -10.74
CA ALA A 36 1.80 -5.18 -11.30
C ALA A 36 1.79 -3.81 -11.99
N ASP A 37 0.77 -3.52 -12.80
CA ASP A 37 0.59 -2.22 -13.45
C ASP A 37 0.44 -1.08 -12.43
N LEU A 38 -0.36 -1.29 -11.37
CA LEU A 38 -0.55 -0.32 -10.30
C LEU A 38 0.76 0.00 -9.58
N MET A 39 1.51 -1.03 -9.17
CA MET A 39 2.78 -0.85 -8.47
C MET A 39 3.85 -0.20 -9.36
N GLN A 40 3.83 -0.50 -10.66
CA GLN A 40 4.74 0.12 -11.64
C GLN A 40 4.44 1.62 -11.84
N LYS A 41 3.16 2.01 -11.83
CA LYS A 41 2.74 3.41 -12.02
C LYS A 41 2.89 4.27 -10.76
N HIS A 42 2.84 3.67 -9.58
CA HIS A 42 2.85 4.38 -8.30
C HIS A 42 4.02 3.92 -7.42
N PRO A 43 5.26 4.42 -7.66
CA PRO A 43 6.44 4.00 -6.90
C PRO A 43 6.39 4.37 -5.40
N SER A 44 5.54 5.33 -5.02
CA SER A 44 5.31 5.72 -3.62
C SER A 44 4.31 4.82 -2.89
N LEU A 45 3.65 3.90 -3.61
CA LEU A 45 2.68 2.96 -3.08
C LEU A 45 3.37 1.64 -2.77
N ALA A 46 3.40 1.25 -1.50
CA ALA A 46 3.84 -0.08 -1.09
C ALA A 46 2.64 -0.98 -0.79
N LEU A 47 2.77 -2.25 -1.16
CA LEU A 47 1.83 -3.29 -0.76
C LEU A 47 2.19 -3.76 0.66
N GLU A 48 1.31 -3.49 1.63
CA GLU A 48 1.47 -3.84 3.04
C GLU A 48 1.05 -5.29 3.31
N SER A 49 -0.08 -5.72 2.74
CA SER A 49 -0.54 -7.10 2.87
C SER A 49 -1.36 -7.52 1.65
N MET A 50 -1.38 -8.83 1.38
CA MET A 50 -2.11 -9.41 0.27
C MET A 50 -2.56 -10.83 0.62
N THR A 51 -3.86 -11.08 0.51
CA THR A 51 -4.46 -12.40 0.74
C THR A 51 -5.29 -12.80 -0.47
N PHE A 52 -5.08 -14.01 -0.99
CA PHE A 52 -5.92 -14.59 -2.03
C PHE A 52 -6.74 -15.75 -1.47
N THR A 53 -8.06 -15.64 -1.63
CA THR A 53 -9.01 -16.70 -1.30
C THR A 53 -9.57 -17.25 -2.59
N LYS A 54 -9.41 -18.55 -2.82
CA LYS A 54 -10.03 -19.21 -3.97
C LYS A 54 -11.54 -19.24 -3.76
N ASN A 55 -12.29 -18.73 -4.74
CA ASN A 55 -13.74 -18.84 -4.70
C ASN A 55 -14.16 -20.26 -5.10
N GLY A 56 -15.09 -20.85 -4.36
CA GLY A 56 -15.73 -22.11 -4.74
C GLY A 56 -16.66 -21.91 -5.92
N GLY A 57 -16.75 -22.89 -6.83
CA GLY A 57 -17.61 -22.83 -8.01
C GLY A 57 -16.94 -23.38 -9.28
N THR A 58 -17.68 -23.41 -10.38
CA THR A 58 -17.20 -23.78 -11.72
C THR A 58 -16.25 -22.75 -12.32
N GLU A 59 -16.36 -21.49 -11.89
CA GLU A 59 -15.50 -20.39 -12.34
C GLU A 59 -14.22 -20.29 -11.51
N LYS A 60 -13.06 -20.20 -12.17
CA LYS A 60 -11.73 -20.09 -11.53
C LYS A 60 -11.43 -18.65 -11.10
N THR A 61 -12.27 -18.08 -10.24
CA THR A 61 -12.05 -16.76 -9.66
C THR A 61 -11.40 -16.85 -8.28
N VAL A 62 -10.70 -15.79 -7.90
CA VAL A 62 -10.16 -15.59 -6.56
C VAL A 62 -10.64 -14.24 -6.06
N THR A 63 -10.82 -14.15 -4.74
CA THR A 63 -10.97 -12.90 -4.02
C THR A 63 -9.59 -12.50 -3.51
N ALA A 64 -9.14 -11.30 -3.85
CA ALA A 64 -7.88 -10.73 -3.42
C ALA A 64 -8.16 -9.57 -2.47
N ASP A 65 -7.73 -9.70 -1.22
CA ASP A 65 -7.76 -8.61 -0.24
C ASP A 65 -6.36 -7.98 -0.18
N LEU A 66 -6.28 -6.69 -0.47
CA LEU A 66 -5.04 -5.95 -0.68
C LEU A 66 -5.01 -4.76 0.27
N ALA A 67 -3.94 -4.63 1.05
CA ALA A 67 -3.65 -3.43 1.82
C ALA A 67 -2.42 -2.72 1.25
N PHE A 68 -2.54 -1.42 1.05
CA PHE A 68 -1.47 -0.56 0.56
C PHE A 68 -1.18 0.56 1.55
N VAL A 69 0.06 1.01 1.56
CA VAL A 69 0.48 2.22 2.25
C VAL A 69 1.13 3.17 1.25
N LEU A 70 0.70 4.42 1.28
CA LEU A 70 1.24 5.51 0.48
C LEU A 70 1.90 6.50 1.43
N TRP A 71 3.16 6.83 1.20
CA TRP A 71 3.82 7.94 1.90
C TRP A 71 3.84 9.17 1.02
N TYR A 72 3.48 10.31 1.59
CA TYR A 72 3.64 11.60 0.95
C TYR A 72 4.16 12.61 1.97
N ARG A 73 4.90 13.57 1.44
CA ARG A 73 5.42 14.66 2.24
C ARG A 73 4.43 15.81 2.18
N GLY A 74 3.97 16.29 3.34
CA GLY A 74 3.17 17.51 3.43
C GLY A 74 3.96 18.68 2.86
N HIS A 75 3.38 19.37 1.88
CA HIS A 75 3.91 20.62 1.34
C HIS A 75 3.49 21.81 2.22
#